data_AF-A0A2E9LDD6-F1
#
_entry.id   AF-A0A2E9LDD6-F1
#
_cell.length_a   1.000
_cell.length_b   1.000
_cell.length_c   1.000
_cell.angle_alpha   90.00
_cell.angle_beta   90.00
_cell.angle_gamma   90.00
#
_symmetry.space_group_name_H-M   'P 1'
#
loop_
_entity.id
_entity.type
_entity.pdbx_description
1 polymer ?
#
loop_
_entity_poly.entity_id
_entity_poly.type
_entity_poly.pdbx_seq_one_letter_code
_entity_poly.pdbx_strand_id
1 'polypeptide(L)'
;MRTAGVYWNFRVESPKQMEATAFCLEVAEMATSISGDEVGLVRPLTGDISELFFVSNFASMEDLNQSNVKLSENEDWLALYEKSVGLIVPGSLHYAIRQKVM
;
A
#
# COMPACT_ATOMS: atom_id res chain seq x y z
N MET A 1 18.08 -7.58 11.07
CA MET A 1 16.80 -8.22 11.46
C MET A 1 15.72 -7.24 11.04
N ARG A 2 14.85 -7.57 10.07
CA ARG A 2 13.76 -6.68 9.64
C ARG A 2 12.49 -7.07 10.42
N THR A 3 11.72 -6.09 10.90
CA THR A 3 10.63 -6.29 11.86
C THR A 3 9.35 -5.66 11.32
N ALA A 4 8.33 -6.51 11.11
CA ALA A 4 6.98 -6.18 10.68
C ALA A 4 6.83 -5.65 9.24
N GLY A 5 5.80 -6.16 8.55
CA GLY A 5 5.50 -5.78 7.18
C GLY A 5 4.09 -6.18 6.79
N VAL A 6 3.21 -5.18 6.77
CA VAL A 6 2.07 -4.92 5.87
C VAL A 6 1.53 -3.56 6.34
N TYR A 7 1.20 -2.67 5.40
CA TYR A 7 0.84 -1.30 5.75
C TYR A 7 -0.67 -1.06 5.58
N TRP A 8 -1.25 -1.52 4.48
CA TRP A 8 -2.70 -1.47 4.25
C TRP A 8 -3.14 -2.40 3.10
N ASN A 9 -4.40 -2.80 3.13
CA ASN A 9 -5.08 -3.53 2.07
C ASN A 9 -6.41 -2.86 1.72
N PHE A 10 -6.87 -3.08 0.50
CA PHE A 10 -8.17 -2.59 0.03
C PHE A 10 -8.74 -3.54 -1.02
N ARG A 11 -10.04 -3.42 -1.26
CA ARG A 11 -10.73 -4.17 -2.30
C ARG A 11 -10.84 -3.33 -3.57
N VAL A 12 -10.67 -4.02 -4.69
CA VAL A 12 -10.79 -3.45 -6.02
C VAL A 12 -12.05 -4.01 -6.67
N GLU A 13 -12.73 -3.18 -7.46
CA GLU A 13 -13.84 -3.64 -8.29
C GLU A 13 -13.36 -4.72 -9.27
N SER A 14 -13.94 -5.92 -9.23
CA SER A 14 -13.47 -7.08 -10.02
C SER A 14 -13.23 -6.78 -11.52
N PRO A 15 -14.08 -6.03 -12.23
CA PRO A 15 -13.84 -5.68 -13.63
C PRO A 15 -12.61 -4.79 -13.87
N LYS A 16 -12.12 -4.09 -12.83
CA LYS A 16 -11.04 -3.09 -12.91
C LYS A 16 -9.72 -3.58 -12.32
N GLN A 17 -9.59 -4.88 -12.07
CA GLN A 17 -8.42 -5.48 -11.44
C GLN A 17 -7.09 -5.12 -12.10
N MET A 18 -7.03 -5.15 -13.44
CA MET A 18 -5.81 -4.80 -14.16
C MET A 18 -5.45 -3.32 -14.03
N GLU A 19 -6.44 -2.44 -14.21
CA GLU A 19 -6.27 -0.99 -14.11
C GLU A 19 -5.87 -0.57 -12.69
N ALA A 20 -6.55 -1.11 -11.68
CA ALA A 20 -6.22 -0.86 -10.29
C ALA A 20 -4.83 -1.41 -9.93
N THR A 21 -4.44 -2.58 -10.46
CA THR A 21 -3.09 -3.11 -10.23
C THR A 21 -2.03 -2.18 -10.81
N ALA A 22 -2.21 -1.66 -12.03
CA ALA A 22 -1.30 -0.71 -12.64
C ALA A 22 -1.18 0.58 -11.81
N PHE A 23 -2.33 1.15 -11.42
CA PHE A 23 -2.37 2.30 -10.51
C PHE A 23 -1.63 2.03 -9.20
N CYS A 24 -1.82 0.86 -8.59
CA CYS A 24 -1.17 0.51 -7.33
C CYS A 24 0.34 0.30 -7.48
N LEU A 25 0.82 -0.13 -8.64
CA LEU A 25 2.25 -0.19 -8.92
C LEU A 25 2.86 1.21 -9.02
N GLU A 26 2.16 2.16 -9.67
CA GLU A 26 2.59 3.58 -9.69
C GLU A 26 2.65 4.17 -8.27
N VAL A 27 1.64 3.88 -7.44
CA VAL A 27 1.61 4.28 -6.02
C VAL A 27 2.80 3.68 -5.27
N ALA A 28 3.12 2.39 -5.47
CA ALA A 28 4.23 1.73 -4.80
C ALA A 28 5.60 2.34 -5.19
N GLU A 29 5.80 2.64 -6.47
CA GLU A 29 7.01 3.29 -6.98
C GLU A 29 7.17 4.71 -6.40
N MET A 30 6.10 5.50 -6.40
CA MET A 30 6.11 6.84 -5.81
C MET A 30 6.38 6.78 -4.30
N ALA A 31 5.69 5.89 -3.57
CA ALA A 31 5.91 5.73 -2.14
C ALA A 31 7.37 5.38 -1.84
N THR A 32 7.96 4.48 -2.62
CA THR A 32 9.38 4.10 -2.51
C THR A 32 10.31 5.29 -2.75
N SER A 33 10.03 6.10 -3.78
CA SER A 33 10.82 7.29 -4.10
C SER A 33 10.76 8.36 -3.01
N ILE A 34 9.61 8.55 -2.37
CA ILE A 34 9.40 9.58 -1.34
C ILE A 34 10.03 9.15 -0.01
N SER A 35 9.75 7.91 0.41
CA SER A 35 10.15 7.44 1.74
C SER A 35 11.61 6.97 1.80
N GLY A 36 12.10 6.41 0.70
CA GLY A 36 13.35 5.63 0.64
C GLY A 36 13.17 4.17 1.08
N ASP A 37 11.96 3.76 1.44
CA ASP A 37 11.61 2.41 1.87
C ASP A 37 10.97 1.64 0.71
N GLU A 38 11.46 0.44 0.42
CA GLU A 38 10.88 -0.39 -0.64
C GLU A 38 9.42 -0.74 -0.34
N VAL A 39 8.52 -0.33 -1.23
CA VAL A 39 7.10 -0.66 -1.17
C VAL A 39 6.78 -1.60 -2.33
N GLY A 40 6.25 -2.78 -2.00
CA GLY A 40 5.77 -3.77 -2.95
C GLY A 40 4.26 -3.91 -2.96
N LEU A 41 3.75 -4.55 -4.01
CA LEU A 41 2.34 -4.91 -4.16
C LEU A 41 2.19 -6.44 -4.12
N VAL A 42 1.29 -6.92 -3.28
CA VAL A 42 0.95 -8.34 -3.18
C VAL A 42 -0.53 -8.55 -3.54
N ARG A 43 -0.80 -9.61 -4.30
CA ARG A 43 -2.14 -10.07 -4.63
C ARG A 43 -2.31 -11.53 -4.20
N PRO A 44 -3.44 -11.90 -3.58
CA PRO A 44 -3.75 -13.30 -3.32
C PRO A 44 -3.87 -14.09 -4.62
N LEU A 45 -3.20 -15.25 -4.68
CA LEU A 45 -3.40 -16.23 -5.76
C LEU A 45 -4.62 -17.14 -5.52
N THR A 46 -5.02 -17.27 -4.26
CA THR A 46 -6.20 -18.04 -3.81
C THR A 46 -6.95 -17.24 -2.74
N GLY A 47 -8.24 -17.53 -2.55
CA GLY A 47 -9.10 -16.76 -1.63
C GLY A 47 -9.78 -15.57 -2.31
N ASP A 48 -9.94 -14.45 -1.59
CA ASP A 48 -10.54 -13.23 -2.13
C ASP A 48 -9.55 -12.49 -3.04
N ILE A 49 -9.62 -12.78 -4.34
CA ILE A 49 -8.76 -12.16 -5.35
C ILE A 49 -9.10 -10.70 -5.65
N SER A 50 -10.11 -10.14 -4.96
CA SER A 50 -10.47 -8.72 -5.05
C SER A 50 -9.53 -7.83 -4.23
N GLU A 51 -8.71 -8.41 -3.34
CA GLU A 51 -7.84 -7.68 -2.43
C GLU A 51 -6.44 -7.43 -3.02
N LEU A 52 -5.95 -6.21 -2.79
CA LEU A 52 -4.56 -5.81 -3.02
C LEU A 52 -3.92 -5.34 -1.72
N PHE A 53 -2.64 -5.65 -1.54
CA PHE A 53 -1.89 -5.37 -0.32
C PHE A 53 -0.63 -4.58 -0.67
N PHE A 54 -0.43 -3.43 -0.02
CA PHE A 54 0.88 -2.78 -0.01
C PHE A 54 1.71 -3.34 1.14
N VAL A 55 2.95 -3.69 0.82
CA VAL A 55 3.88 -4.30 1.76
C VAL A 55 5.18 -3.53 1.76
N SER A 56 5.65 -3.14 2.93
CA SER A 56 6.98 -2.60 3.14
C SER A 56 7.56 -3.20 4.42
N ASN A 57 8.88 -3.15 4.57
CA ASN A 57 9.58 -3.66 5.74
C ASN A 57 10.35 -2.53 6.41
N PHE A 58 10.17 -2.40 7.72
CA PHE A 58 10.86 -1.41 8.51
C PHE A 58 11.80 -2.07 9.52
N ALA A 59 12.84 -1.35 9.96
CA ALA A 59 13.72 -1.86 11.02
C ALA A 59 13.06 -1.65 12.41
N SER A 60 12.27 -0.61 12.55
CA SER A 60 11.54 -0.25 13.78
C SER A 60 10.19 0.43 13.49
N MET A 61 9.38 0.59 14.54
CA MET A 61 8.15 1.40 14.45
C MET A 61 8.42 2.89 14.24
N GLU A 62 9.60 3.37 14.66
CA GLU A 62 10.01 4.76 14.45
C GLU A 62 10.26 5.04 12.97
N ASP A 63 10.95 4.13 12.27
CA ASP A 63 11.17 4.25 10.82
C ASP A 63 9.85 4.29 10.06
N LEU A 64 8.89 3.45 10.46
CA LEU A 64 7.54 3.43 9.92
C LEU A 64 6.80 4.77 10.12
N ASN A 65 6.96 5.40 11.29
CA ASN A 65 6.35 6.70 11.55
C ASN A 65 7.00 7.80 10.71
N GLN A 66 8.33 7.79 10.57
CA GLN A 66 9.04 8.75 9.73
C GLN A 66 8.65 8.61 8.26
N SER A 67 8.48 7.38 7.77
CA SER A 67 7.97 7.08 6.44
C SER A 67 6.56 7.66 6.22
N ASN A 68 5.65 7.47 7.19
CA ASN A 68 4.31 8.07 7.18
C ASN A 68 4.35 9.59 7.10
N VAL A 69 5.21 10.25 7.87
CA VAL A 69 5.33 11.72 7.86
C VAL A 69 5.73 12.21 6.47
N LYS A 70 6.77 11.62 5.87
CA LYS A 70 7.24 11.98 4.52
C LYS A 70 6.13 11.85 3.46
N LEU A 71 5.35 10.76 3.52
CA LEU A 71 4.23 10.55 2.60
C LEU A 71 3.10 11.56 2.83
N SER A 72 2.75 11.83 4.09
CA SER A 72 1.65 12.74 4.44
C SER A 72 1.93 14.21 4.09
N GLU A 73 3.20 14.60 4.01
CA GLU A 73 3.63 15.95 3.65
C GLU A 73 3.86 16.13 2.14
N ASN A 74 3.78 15.06 1.34
CA ASN A 74 4.03 15.10 -0.09
C ASN A 74 2.73 15.35 -0.89
N GLU A 75 2.65 16.47 -1.60
CA GLU A 75 1.44 16.86 -2.35
C GLU A 75 1.14 15.92 -3.53
N ASP A 76 2.17 15.39 -4.21
CA ASP A 76 1.99 14.47 -5.34
C ASP A 76 1.37 13.14 -4.87
N TRP A 77 1.80 12.66 -3.69
CA TRP A 77 1.22 11.49 -3.03
C TRP A 77 -0.27 11.70 -2.72
N LEU A 78 -0.62 12.87 -2.19
CA LEU A 78 -2.01 13.20 -1.87
C LEU A 78 -2.87 13.33 -3.14
N ALA A 79 -2.32 13.85 -4.24
CA ALA A 79 -3.02 13.98 -5.51
C ALA A 79 -3.40 12.62 -6.14
N LEU A 80 -2.70 11.53 -5.79
CA LEU A 80 -3.05 10.19 -6.27
C LEU A 80 -4.40 9.68 -5.75
N TYR A 81 -4.91 10.19 -4.63
CA TYR A 81 -6.19 9.76 -4.09
C TYR A 81 -7.35 10.04 -5.06
N GLU A 82 -7.31 11.14 -5.81
CA GLU A 82 -8.33 11.45 -6.81
C GLU A 82 -8.34 10.43 -7.96
N LYS A 83 -7.15 9.94 -8.37
CA LYS A 83 -7.02 8.93 -9.43
C LYS A 83 -7.54 7.55 -9.00
N SER A 84 -7.63 7.30 -7.69
CA SER A 84 -8.14 6.04 -7.15
C SER A 84 -9.68 5.92 -7.20
N VAL A 85 -10.38 7.04 -7.45
CA VAL A 85 -11.85 7.10 -7.45
C VAL A 85 -12.42 6.19 -8.53
N GLY A 86 -13.26 5.26 -8.09
CA GLY A 86 -13.88 4.26 -8.97
C GLY A 86 -12.99 3.07 -9.30
N LEU A 87 -11.71 3.04 -8.91
CA LEU A 87 -10.87 1.83 -8.98
C LEU A 87 -10.99 0.99 -7.71
N ILE A 88 -11.07 1.67 -6.56
CA ILE A 88 -11.11 1.08 -5.23
C ILE A 88 -12.53 1.10 -4.68
N VAL A 89 -12.96 0.00 -4.07
CA VAL A 89 -14.27 -0.09 -3.40
C VAL A 89 -14.27 0.86 -2.19
N PRO A 90 -15.20 1.83 -2.11
CA PRO A 90 -15.25 2.79 -1.01
C PRO A 90 -15.33 2.11 0.37
N GLY A 91 -14.55 2.59 1.32
CA GLY A 91 -14.53 2.07 2.70
C GLY A 91 -13.86 0.70 2.88
N SER A 92 -13.25 0.14 1.82
CA SER A 92 -12.55 -1.15 1.90
C SER A 92 -11.10 -1.05 2.39
N LEU A 93 -10.59 0.16 2.61
CA LEU A 93 -9.25 0.36 3.13
C LEU A 93 -9.17 -0.13 4.58
N HIS A 94 -8.33 -1.13 4.80
CA HIS A 94 -8.02 -1.67 6.11
C HIS A 94 -6.52 -1.60 6.35
N TYR A 95 -6.13 -1.19 7.56
CA TYR A 95 -4.74 -1.27 8.00
C TYR A 95 -4.52 -2.65 8.61
N ALA A 96 -3.51 -3.37 8.11
CA ALA A 96 -3.14 -4.66 8.65
C ALA A 96 -1.65 -4.64 9.01
N ILE A 97 -1.31 -4.35 10.26
CA ILE A 97 0.06 -4.51 10.75
C ILE A 97 0.29 -6.00 10.98
N ARG A 98 1.18 -6.64 10.21
CA ARG A 98 1.67 -7.98 10.56
C ARG A 98 3.05 -7.89 11.21
N GLN A 99 3.05 -8.19 12.51
CA GLN A 99 4.21 -8.34 13.36
C GLN A 99 4.92 -9.68 13.09
N LYS A 100 6.25 -9.70 13.25
CA LYS A 100 7.08 -10.89 13.09
C LYS A 100 6.57 -12.05 13.98
N VAL A 101 6.39 -13.24 13.40
CA VAL A 101 6.48 -14.51 14.14
C VAL A 101 7.96 -14.93 14.15
N MET A 102 8.45 -15.29 15.35
CA MET A 102 9.86 -15.43 15.75
C MET A 102 10.80 -16.08 14.74
#